data_AF-A0A962Y725-F1
#
_entry.id   AF-A0A962Y725-F1
#
_cell.length_a   1.000
_cell.length_b   1.000
_cell.length_c   1.000
_cell.angle_alpha   90.00
_cell.angle_beta   90.00
_cell.angle_gamma   90.00
#
_symmetry.space_group_name_H-M   'P 1'
#
loop_
_entity.id
_entity.type
_entity.pdbx_description
1 polymer ?
#
loop_
_entity_poly.entity_id
_entity_poly.type
_entity_poly.pdbx_seq_one_letter_code
_entity_poly.pdbx_strand_id
1 'polypeptide(L)' 'IEHTQYPAFSFQGHPEASPGPHDVSPLFDRFIELMRQRRPA' A
#
# COMPACT_ATOMS: atom_id res chain seq x y z
N ILE A 1 6.62 -3.59 -7.16
CA ILE A 1 6.09 -3.72 -8.54
C ILE A 1 4.80 -2.92 -8.62
N GLU A 2 4.51 -2.26 -9.73
CA GLU A 2 3.35 -1.38 -9.87
C GLU A 2 2.75 -1.47 -11.27
N HIS A 3 1.42 -1.44 -11.36
CA HIS A 3 0.70 -1.46 -12.63
C HIS A 3 0.62 -0.04 -13.21
N THR A 4 0.79 0.10 -14.53
CA THR A 4 0.80 1.42 -15.19
C THR A 4 -0.59 2.00 -15.47
N GLN A 5 -1.61 1.14 -15.57
CA GLN A 5 -2.97 1.55 -15.93
C GLN A 5 -4.00 1.43 -14.79
N TYR A 6 -3.66 0.76 -13.69
CA TYR A 6 -4.60 0.45 -12.61
C TYR A 6 -3.96 0.83 -11.27
N PRO A 7 -4.74 1.28 -10.28
CA PRO A 7 -4.23 1.62 -8.95
C PRO A 7 -3.90 0.34 -8.16
N ALA A 8 -2.85 -0.36 -8.59
CA ALA A 8 -2.43 -1.64 -8.05
C ALA A 8 -0.91 -1.71 -7.94
N PHE A 9 -0.42 -2.14 -6.78
CA PHE A 9 1.01 -2.33 -6.52
C PHE A 9 1.22 -3.54 -5.61
N SER A 10 2.44 -4.06 -5.60
CA SER A 10 2.88 -5.11 -4.70
C SER A 10 4.26 -4.83 -4.13
N PHE A 11 4.48 -5.34 -2.92
CA PHE A 11 5.71 -5.24 -2.17
C PHE A 11 6.08 -6.63 -1.64
N GLN A 12 7.36 -7.01 -1.74
CA GLN A 12 7.83 -8.37 -1.43
C GLN A 12 8.24 -8.55 0.04
N GLY A 13 8.43 -7.45 0.78
CA GLY A 13 8.75 -7.48 2.22
C GLY A 13 7.51 -7.42 3.11
N HIS A 14 7.75 -7.29 4.41
CA HIS A 14 6.71 -7.21 5.45
C HIS A 14 6.49 -5.75 5.89
N PRO A 15 5.56 -5.01 5.27
CA PRO A 15 5.30 -3.62 5.64
C PRO A 15 4.72 -3.48 7.06
N GLU A 16 4.12 -4.54 7.59
CA GLU A 16 3.63 -4.63 8.96
C GLU A 16 4.75 -4.60 10.00
N ALA A 17 5.94 -5.07 9.62
CA ALA A 17 7.12 -5.28 10.46
C ALA A 17 6.82 -5.98 11.80
N SER A 18 7.23 -7.25 11.95
CA SER A 18 7.12 -8.00 13.22
C SER A 18 7.93 -9.32 13.17
N PRO A 19 9.20 -9.35 13.63
CA PRO A 19 10.02 -8.20 14.05
C PRO A 19 10.57 -7.40 12.86
N GLY A 20 11.00 -6.16 13.08
CA GLY A 20 11.68 -5.37 12.04
C GLY A 20 11.42 -3.86 12.15
N PRO A 21 12.07 -3.05 11.29
CA PRO A 21 11.83 -1.62 11.22
C PRO A 21 10.52 -1.29 10.50
N HIS A 22 9.84 -0.22 10.93
CA HIS A 22 8.56 0.24 10.35
C HIS A 22 8.73 1.22 9.18
N ASP A 23 9.90 1.26 8.55
CA ASP A 23 10.27 2.23 7.50
C ASP A 23 9.35 2.18 6.28
N VAL A 24 8.69 1.03 6.05
CA VAL A 24 7.78 0.78 4.92
C VAL A 24 6.30 0.70 5.31
N SER A 25 5.96 1.03 6.56
CA SER A 25 4.57 1.14 7.01
C SER A 25 3.68 2.13 6.20
N PRO A 26 4.20 3.22 5.60
CA PRO A 26 3.39 4.12 4.76
C PRO A 26 2.77 3.46 3.52
N LEU A 27 3.21 2.24 3.14
CA LEU A 27 2.55 1.46 2.09
C LEU A 27 1.07 1.16 2.43
N PHE A 28 0.72 1.05 3.72
CA PHE A 28 -0.67 0.90 4.14
C PHE A 28 -1.48 2.18 3.91
N ASP A 29 -0.92 3.35 4.20
CA ASP A 29 -1.59 4.64 3.95
C ASP A 29 -1.88 4.83 2.47
N ARG A 30 -0.91 4.50 1.61
CA ARG A 30 -1.09 4.48 0.16
C ARG A 30 -2.25 3.56 -0.25
N PHE A 31 -2.32 2.35 0.30
CA PHE A 31 -3.41 1.42 0.01
C PHE A 31 -4.79 1.96 0.44
N ILE A 32 -4.88 2.53 1.64
CA ILE A 32 -6.13 3.11 2.17
C ILE A 32 -6.60 4.27 1.30
N GLU A 33 -5.68 5.11 0.84
CA GLU A 33 -6.01 6.23 -0.03
C GLU A 33 -6.61 5.76 -1.37
N LEU A 34 -6.03 4.73 -1.98
CA LEU A 34 -6.61 4.11 -3.19
C LEU A 34 -8.02 3.56 -2.95
N MET A 35 -8.28 2.98 -1.77
CA MET A 35 -9.63 2.52 -1.41
C MET A 35 -10.62 3.68 -1.26
N ARG A 36 -10.19 4.80 -0.64
CA ARG A 36 -11.03 6.00 -0.48
C ARG A 36 -11.42 6.59 -1.83
N GLN A 37 -10.46 6.69 -2.76
CA GLN A 37 -10.69 7.21 -4.12
C GLN A 37 -11.66 6.35 -4.92
N ARG A 38 -11.71 5.03 -4.66
CA ARG A 38 -12.64 4.12 -5.34
C ARG A 38 -14.07 4.18 -4.81
N ARG A 39 -14.28 4.68 -3.59
CA ARG A 39 -15.59 4.64 -2.94
C ARG A 39 -16.40 5.89 -3.32
N PRO A 40 -17.50 5.77 -4.09
CA PRO A 40 -18.37 6.92 -4.36
C PRO A 40 -19.03 7.39 -3.06
N ALA A 41 -19.31 8.71 -3.00
CA ALA A 41 -19.97 9.37 -1.89
C ALA A 41 -21.37 8.80 -1.61
#